data_AF-G7H4V1-F1
#
_entry.id   AF-G7H4V1-F1
#
_cell.length_a   1.000
_cell.length_b   1.000
_cell.length_c   1.000
_cell.angle_alpha   90.00
_cell.angle_beta   90.00
_cell.angle_gamma   90.00
#
_symmetry.space_group_name_H-M   'P 1'
#
loop_
_entity.id
_entity.type
_entity.pdbx_description
1 polymer ?
#
loop_
_entity_poly.entity_id
_entity_poly.type
_entity_poly.pdbx_seq_one_letter_code
_entity_poly.pdbx_strand_id
1 'polypeptide(L)'
;MTPRRLRHVIATICLAAVATACTTTNSGPVAPSESSRQATPPEAHSPAPTTAATAPVSPVAMGTADVPGLPRIGQWMIAPDGEIAAWLGMSLAGKPFREPINVIFVDAGARDAAEAKARLVEAMTSAGYPPRTGHSSGYRGVIGGQVHGQLPEQKDHAFSTHPFEENNNHGRIFGPHRTDGGWVFIGALSRENVDYGHIPPQHVYSSFNRARDELAAALEARSVYQRTQTVPLGTPAVRTRPIQRPTTTATPSSCGLGEHRQPPTGQSPGRSRNVSRATPMPKNTAATAAK
;
A
#
# COMPACT_ATOMS: atom_id res chain seq x y z
N MET A 1 12.14 -7.65 -35.13
CA MET A 1 11.00 -7.92 -34.22
C MET A 1 11.09 -7.00 -33.03
N THR A 2 10.28 -5.96 -32.97
CA THR A 2 10.21 -5.04 -31.82
C THR A 2 9.48 -5.75 -30.67
N PRO A 3 10.02 -5.82 -29.45
CA PRO A 3 9.34 -6.53 -28.36
C PRO A 3 8.01 -5.82 -28.03
N ARG A 4 6.92 -6.59 -27.96
CA ARG A 4 5.59 -6.12 -27.51
C ARG A 4 5.73 -5.49 -26.11
N ARG A 5 5.85 -4.16 -26.05
CA ARG A 5 5.77 -3.39 -24.81
C ARG A 5 4.34 -2.92 -24.61
N LEU A 6 3.54 -3.72 -23.89
CA LEU A 6 2.40 -3.21 -23.15
C LEU A 6 2.28 -4.01 -21.85
N ARG A 7 2.77 -3.44 -20.74
CA ARG A 7 2.52 -3.93 -19.38
C ARG A 7 1.99 -2.76 -18.57
N HIS A 8 0.78 -2.89 -18.05
CA HIS A 8 0.00 -1.75 -17.58
C HIS A 8 -0.27 -1.88 -16.09
N VAL A 9 -0.09 -0.78 -15.36
CA VAL A 9 -0.64 -0.56 -14.04
C VAL A 9 -1.75 0.46 -14.18
N ILE A 10 -2.90 0.13 -13.62
CA ILE A 10 -4.03 1.04 -13.49
C ILE A 10 -4.17 1.32 -12.00
N ALA A 11 -3.89 2.56 -11.60
CA ALA A 11 -4.11 3.03 -10.24
C ALA A 11 -5.61 3.32 -10.05
N THR A 12 -6.18 3.17 -8.86
CA THR A 12 -7.62 3.45 -8.65
C THR A 12 -7.82 4.61 -7.68
N ILE A 13 -8.64 5.61 -8.01
CA ILE A 13 -9.08 6.66 -7.06
C ILE A 13 -10.41 6.28 -6.40
N CYS A 14 -10.44 6.32 -5.06
CA CYS A 14 -11.68 6.47 -4.29
C CYS A 14 -12.02 7.96 -4.18
N LEU A 15 -13.08 8.46 -4.81
CA LEU A 15 -13.61 9.78 -4.45
C LEU A 15 -15.13 9.78 -4.40
N ALA A 16 -15.67 10.06 -3.21
CA ALA A 16 -16.97 10.71 -3.04
C ALA A 16 -16.94 11.49 -1.71
N ALA A 17 -17.08 12.81 -1.81
CA ALA A 17 -17.14 13.72 -0.66
C ALA A 17 -18.60 13.87 -0.21
N VAL A 18 -18.93 13.45 1.01
CA VAL A 18 -20.19 13.84 1.67
C VAL A 18 -19.87 14.36 3.07
N ALA A 19 -20.27 15.59 3.37
CA ALA A 19 -20.02 16.28 4.64
C ALA A 19 -21.25 16.19 5.55
N THR A 20 -21.09 15.58 6.72
CA THR A 20 -21.98 15.82 7.87
C THR A 20 -21.22 15.50 9.16
N ALA A 21 -21.28 16.40 10.13
CA ALA A 21 -20.74 16.24 11.47
C ALA A 21 -21.80 15.55 12.36
N CYS A 22 -21.37 14.75 13.35
CA CYS A 22 -22.00 14.68 14.67
C CYS A 22 -21.16 13.84 15.67
N THR A 23 -21.00 14.44 16.83
CA THR A 23 -20.78 13.96 18.22
C THR A 23 -20.53 12.47 18.52
N THR A 24 -19.46 12.23 19.28
CA THR A 24 -19.14 10.95 19.93
C THR A 24 -19.60 10.98 21.40
N THR A 25 -20.29 9.94 21.85
CA THR A 25 -20.49 9.61 23.28
C THR A 25 -19.90 8.25 23.61
N ASN A 26 -19.53 8.11 24.88
CA ASN A 26 -18.57 7.22 25.50
C ASN A 26 -19.21 5.93 26.03
N SER A 27 -18.43 4.86 26.24
CA SER A 27 -18.57 3.72 27.20
C SER A 27 -17.58 2.64 26.76
N GLY A 28 -16.74 1.97 27.54
CA GLY A 28 -16.64 1.62 28.96
C GLY A 28 -16.06 0.18 29.01
N PRO A 29 -15.14 -0.19 29.93
CA PRO A 29 -14.29 -1.38 29.77
C PRO A 29 -14.90 -2.66 30.36
N VAL A 30 -14.53 -3.83 29.80
CA VAL A 30 -14.87 -5.16 30.35
C VAL A 30 -13.58 -5.90 30.74
N ALA A 31 -13.61 -6.49 31.93
CA ALA A 31 -12.51 -7.16 32.64
C ALA A 31 -12.10 -8.52 32.04
N PRO A 32 -10.88 -9.03 32.33
CA PRO A 32 -10.40 -10.32 31.84
C PRO A 32 -10.75 -11.47 32.80
N SER A 33 -10.93 -12.68 32.26
CA SER A 33 -10.99 -13.93 33.02
C SER A 33 -9.82 -14.83 32.63
N GLU A 34 -9.05 -15.26 33.64
CA GLU A 34 -8.00 -16.27 33.55
C GLU A 34 -8.59 -17.68 33.62
N SER A 35 -8.03 -18.63 32.85
CA SER A 35 -8.00 -20.04 33.30
C SER A 35 -6.94 -20.87 32.58
N SER A 36 -5.88 -21.15 33.35
CA SER A 36 -5.05 -22.36 33.45
C SER A 36 -5.28 -23.55 32.48
N ARG A 37 -4.17 -24.11 31.96
CA ARG A 37 -3.90 -25.57 31.87
C ARG A 37 -2.47 -25.91 31.42
N GLN A 38 -1.73 -26.52 32.36
CA GLN A 38 -0.88 -27.72 32.28
C GLN A 38 -0.28 -28.20 30.93
N ALA A 39 1.05 -28.40 30.96
CA ALA A 39 1.85 -29.26 30.06
C ALA A 39 1.82 -30.74 30.58
N THR A 40 2.07 -31.82 29.84
CA THR A 40 3.19 -32.27 28.95
C THR A 40 2.78 -33.60 28.22
N PRO A 41 3.66 -34.46 27.63
CA PRO A 41 4.41 -34.40 26.37
C PRO A 41 4.16 -35.68 25.47
N PRO A 42 5.11 -36.18 24.63
CA PRO A 42 5.02 -36.26 23.17
C PRO A 42 4.73 -37.66 22.58
N GLU A 43 4.14 -37.78 21.38
CA GLU A 43 4.53 -38.79 20.37
C GLU A 43 3.79 -38.67 19.02
N ALA A 44 4.49 -39.15 17.99
CA ALA A 44 4.00 -39.74 16.74
C ALA A 44 3.47 -38.84 15.59
N HIS A 45 4.33 -38.73 14.56
CA HIS A 45 4.01 -38.73 13.12
C HIS A 45 2.72 -38.02 12.69
N SER A 46 2.85 -36.72 12.41
CA SER A 46 1.79 -35.94 11.77
C SER A 46 1.48 -36.47 10.36
N PRO A 47 0.21 -36.81 10.05
CA PRO A 47 -0.23 -37.02 8.67
C PRO A 47 -0.19 -35.70 7.88
N ALA A 48 -0.18 -35.82 6.55
CA ALA A 48 -0.19 -34.70 5.60
C ALA A 48 -1.24 -33.63 5.98
N PRO A 49 -0.97 -32.33 5.74
CA PRO A 49 -1.86 -31.25 6.12
C PRO A 49 -3.22 -31.44 5.45
N THR A 50 -4.24 -31.72 6.27
CA THR A 50 -5.64 -31.69 5.85
C THR A 50 -5.93 -30.28 5.35
N THR A 51 -6.29 -30.15 4.06
CA THR A 51 -6.70 -28.89 3.46
C THR A 51 -7.96 -28.41 4.16
N ALA A 52 -7.83 -27.49 5.11
CA ALA A 52 -8.98 -26.84 5.73
C ALA A 52 -9.83 -26.23 4.61
N ALA A 53 -11.11 -26.60 4.56
CA ALA A 53 -12.03 -26.09 3.56
C ALA A 53 -12.09 -24.56 3.66
N THR A 54 -11.85 -23.88 2.55
CA THR A 54 -11.91 -22.41 2.51
C THR A 54 -13.35 -21.96 2.75
N ALA A 55 -13.54 -20.98 3.65
CA ALA A 55 -14.87 -20.45 3.96
C ALA A 55 -15.55 -19.86 2.71
N PRO A 56 -16.88 -20.03 2.55
CA PRO A 56 -17.63 -19.45 1.44
C PRO A 56 -17.53 -17.91 1.49
N VAL A 57 -17.44 -17.27 0.32
CA VAL A 57 -17.34 -15.81 0.24
C VAL A 57 -18.73 -15.19 0.33
N SER A 58 -18.87 -14.14 1.15
CA SER A 58 -20.15 -13.45 1.31
C SER A 58 -20.54 -12.69 0.03
N PRO A 59 -21.85 -12.60 -0.30
CA PRO A 59 -22.30 -11.89 -1.51
C PRO A 59 -21.85 -10.43 -1.57
N VAL A 60 -21.74 -9.77 -0.41
CA VAL A 60 -21.27 -8.38 -0.32
C VAL A 60 -19.78 -8.29 -0.64
N ALA A 61 -18.98 -9.26 -0.19
CA ALA A 61 -17.56 -9.34 -0.49
C ALA A 61 -17.29 -9.64 -1.98
N MET A 62 -18.27 -10.22 -2.68
CA MET A 62 -18.26 -10.40 -4.14
C MET A 62 -18.60 -9.14 -4.94
N GLY A 63 -18.78 -7.98 -4.30
CA GLY A 63 -19.05 -6.71 -4.99
C GLY A 63 -17.96 -6.36 -6.01
N THR A 64 -18.37 -6.06 -7.24
CA THR A 64 -17.48 -5.72 -8.35
C THR A 64 -17.85 -4.41 -9.04
N ALA A 65 -16.87 -3.74 -9.63
CA ALA A 65 -17.05 -2.60 -10.51
C ALA A 65 -16.65 -2.93 -11.95
N ASP A 66 -17.25 -2.21 -12.90
CA ASP A 66 -16.90 -2.30 -14.31
C ASP A 66 -15.70 -1.39 -14.61
N VAL A 67 -14.68 -1.96 -15.24
CA VAL A 67 -13.50 -1.22 -15.70
C VAL A 67 -13.39 -1.42 -17.21
N PRO A 68 -13.43 -0.35 -18.04
CA PRO A 68 -13.39 -0.50 -19.48
C PRO A 68 -12.21 -1.33 -19.97
N GLY A 69 -12.49 -2.33 -20.80
CA GLY A 69 -11.48 -3.24 -21.37
C GLY A 69 -10.95 -4.32 -20.41
N LEU A 70 -11.51 -4.45 -19.21
CA LEU A 70 -11.15 -5.46 -18.22
C LEU A 70 -12.36 -6.28 -17.78
N PRO A 71 -12.15 -7.48 -17.23
CA PRO A 71 -13.21 -8.21 -16.51
C PRO A 71 -13.71 -7.38 -15.32
N ARG A 72 -14.91 -7.70 -14.82
CA ARG A 72 -15.43 -7.07 -13.58
C ARG A 72 -14.43 -7.24 -12.44
N ILE A 73 -14.09 -6.14 -11.79
CA ILE A 73 -13.04 -6.08 -10.76
C ILE A 73 -13.66 -6.02 -9.38
N GLY A 74 -13.25 -6.91 -8.49
CA GLY A 74 -13.62 -6.89 -7.08
C GLY A 74 -13.25 -5.57 -6.41
N GLN A 75 -14.15 -5.07 -5.58
CA GLN A 75 -13.97 -3.80 -4.88
C GLN A 75 -13.18 -3.95 -3.57
N TRP A 76 -13.19 -5.14 -2.99
CA TRP A 76 -12.70 -5.38 -1.64
C TRP A 76 -11.71 -6.54 -1.59
N MET A 77 -10.79 -6.47 -0.63
CA MET A 77 -10.07 -7.64 -0.19
C MET A 77 -10.98 -8.51 0.69
N ILE A 78 -10.91 -9.83 0.48
CA ILE A 78 -11.71 -10.83 1.18
C ILE A 78 -10.83 -11.51 2.22
N ALA A 79 -11.28 -11.56 3.46
CA ALA A 79 -10.61 -12.22 4.57
C ALA A 79 -10.74 -13.76 4.48
N PRO A 80 -9.93 -14.52 5.24
CA PRO A 80 -10.01 -15.99 5.26
C PRO A 80 -11.39 -16.54 5.63
N ASP A 81 -12.17 -15.79 6.41
CA ASP A 81 -13.54 -16.12 6.83
C ASP A 81 -14.61 -15.91 5.75
N GLY A 82 -14.28 -15.29 4.61
CA GLY A 82 -15.23 -15.02 3.53
C GLY A 82 -15.83 -13.63 3.53
N GLU A 83 -15.55 -12.82 4.55
CA GLU A 83 -16.07 -11.46 4.65
C GLU A 83 -15.11 -10.43 4.05
N ILE A 84 -15.60 -9.20 3.94
CA ILE A 84 -14.73 -8.08 3.57
C ILE A 84 -13.72 -7.84 4.69
N ALA A 85 -12.45 -7.84 4.33
CA ALA A 85 -11.37 -7.62 5.28
C ALA A 85 -11.49 -6.24 5.95
N ALA A 86 -11.43 -6.25 7.29
CA ALA A 86 -11.30 -5.06 8.11
C ALA A 86 -9.83 -4.86 8.49
N TRP A 87 -9.33 -3.64 8.31
CA TRP A 87 -7.97 -3.27 8.66
C TRP A 87 -7.79 -3.35 10.18
N LEU A 88 -7.05 -4.37 10.66
CA LEU A 88 -6.80 -4.66 12.09
C LEU A 88 -8.04 -4.54 13.01
N GLY A 89 -9.23 -4.86 12.50
CA GLY A 89 -10.49 -4.72 13.25
C GLY A 89 -10.91 -3.27 13.56
N MET A 90 -10.22 -2.28 12.98
CA MET A 90 -10.51 -0.86 13.17
C MET A 90 -11.91 -0.51 12.66
N SER A 91 -12.55 0.43 13.35
CA SER A 91 -13.82 1.01 12.91
C SER A 91 -13.68 2.53 12.75
N LEU A 92 -14.27 3.06 11.68
CA LEU A 92 -14.39 4.49 11.43
C LEU A 92 -15.86 4.89 11.50
N ALA A 93 -16.21 5.79 12.44
CA ALA A 93 -17.59 6.23 12.68
C ALA A 93 -18.57 5.05 12.88
N GLY A 94 -18.16 4.06 13.68
CA GLY A 94 -18.96 2.87 13.99
C GLY A 94 -19.09 1.85 12.85
N LYS A 95 -18.39 2.04 11.72
CA LYS A 95 -18.36 1.10 10.60
C LYS A 95 -16.99 0.45 10.48
N PRO A 96 -16.91 -0.86 10.16
CA PRO A 96 -15.63 -1.52 9.90
C PRO A 96 -14.83 -0.76 8.84
N PHE A 97 -13.56 -0.51 9.14
CA PHE A 97 -12.65 0.17 8.23
C PHE A 97 -12.09 -0.86 7.25
N ARG A 98 -12.67 -0.89 6.05
CA ARG A 98 -12.48 -1.95 5.05
C ARG A 98 -11.24 -1.71 4.20
N GLU A 99 -10.57 -2.79 3.81
CA GLU A 99 -9.42 -2.76 2.89
C GLU A 99 -9.87 -2.83 1.42
N PRO A 100 -9.75 -1.73 0.65
CA PRO A 100 -10.20 -1.70 -0.75
C PRO A 100 -9.14 -2.28 -1.69
N ILE A 101 -9.60 -2.82 -2.81
CA ILE A 101 -8.75 -3.02 -3.99
C ILE A 101 -8.41 -1.64 -4.56
N ASN A 102 -7.11 -1.35 -4.73
CA ASN A 102 -6.65 -0.03 -5.13
C ASN A 102 -5.57 -0.02 -6.22
N VAL A 103 -5.13 -1.18 -6.69
CA VAL A 103 -4.26 -1.35 -7.87
C VAL A 103 -4.76 -2.48 -8.77
N ILE A 104 -4.56 -2.33 -10.08
CA ILE A 104 -4.81 -3.36 -11.08
C ILE A 104 -3.55 -3.47 -11.95
N PHE A 105 -3.12 -4.69 -12.23
CA PHE A 105 -1.98 -5.01 -13.09
C PHE A 105 -2.47 -5.80 -14.31
N VAL A 106 -1.87 -5.53 -15.46
CA VAL A 106 -2.09 -6.30 -16.69
C VAL A 106 -0.74 -6.70 -17.28
N ASP A 107 -0.47 -8.01 -17.32
CA ASP A 107 0.69 -8.60 -17.99
C ASP A 107 0.26 -9.25 -19.32
N ALA A 108 0.43 -8.51 -20.42
CA ALA A 108 0.19 -9.01 -21.77
C ALA A 108 1.33 -9.88 -22.33
N GLY A 109 2.45 -9.99 -21.60
CA GLY A 109 3.67 -10.62 -22.10
C GLY A 109 3.96 -12.00 -21.50
N ALA A 110 3.21 -12.44 -20.49
CA ALA A 110 3.35 -13.77 -19.91
C ALA A 110 2.58 -14.83 -20.71
N ARG A 111 3.19 -16.00 -20.94
CA ARG A 111 2.60 -17.08 -21.74
C ARG A 111 1.57 -17.88 -20.95
N ASP A 112 1.83 -18.07 -19.67
CA ASP A 112 1.00 -18.83 -18.74
C ASP A 112 0.89 -18.14 -17.37
N ALA A 113 0.05 -18.70 -16.49
CA ALA A 113 -0.22 -18.14 -15.17
C ALA A 113 1.02 -18.14 -14.27
N ALA A 114 1.87 -19.17 -14.36
CA ALA A 114 3.07 -19.29 -13.54
C ALA A 114 4.09 -18.23 -13.93
N GLU A 115 4.27 -18.01 -15.25
CA GLU A 115 5.12 -16.94 -15.77
C GLU A 115 4.59 -15.56 -15.34
N ALA A 116 3.27 -15.33 -15.41
CA ALA A 116 2.67 -14.07 -14.99
C ALA A 116 2.93 -13.78 -13.50
N LYS A 117 2.76 -14.79 -12.63
CA LYS A 117 3.07 -14.67 -11.19
C LYS A 117 4.55 -14.36 -10.97
N ALA A 118 5.45 -15.11 -11.59
CA ALA A 118 6.89 -14.93 -11.44
C ALA A 118 7.32 -13.50 -11.84
N ARG A 119 6.81 -13.00 -12.97
CA ARG A 119 7.10 -11.65 -13.47
C ARG A 119 6.54 -10.55 -12.59
N LEU A 120 5.35 -10.75 -12.01
CA LEU A 120 4.81 -9.81 -11.04
C LEU A 120 5.67 -9.80 -9.76
N VAL A 121 6.04 -10.96 -9.21
CA VAL A 121 6.89 -11.05 -8.02
C VAL A 121 8.24 -10.39 -8.26
N GLU A 122 8.86 -10.64 -9.41
CA GLU A 122 10.10 -9.98 -9.84
C GLU A 122 9.91 -8.46 -9.89
N ALA A 123 8.87 -7.97 -10.56
CA ALA A 123 8.61 -6.53 -10.67
C ALA A 123 8.33 -5.87 -9.32
N MET A 124 7.57 -6.52 -8.43
CA MET A 124 7.32 -6.04 -7.06
C MET A 124 8.63 -5.96 -6.27
N THR A 125 9.47 -7.00 -6.38
CA THR A 125 10.79 -7.04 -5.71
C THR A 125 11.71 -5.94 -6.22
N SER A 126 11.81 -5.75 -7.54
CA SER A 126 12.58 -4.63 -8.14
C SER A 126 12.01 -3.27 -7.77
N ALA A 127 10.69 -3.16 -7.60
CA ALA A 127 10.04 -1.97 -7.08
C ALA A 127 10.27 -1.76 -5.57
N GLY A 128 11.05 -2.61 -4.88
CA GLY A 128 11.36 -2.47 -3.46
C GLY A 128 10.26 -3.01 -2.54
N TYR A 129 9.36 -3.84 -3.07
CA TYR A 129 8.32 -4.55 -2.32
C TYR A 129 8.56 -6.06 -2.40
N PRO A 130 9.65 -6.60 -1.84
CA PRO A 130 9.83 -8.06 -1.77
C PRO A 130 8.74 -8.70 -0.88
N PRO A 131 8.48 -10.01 -1.04
CA PRO A 131 7.76 -10.79 -0.04
C PRO A 131 8.46 -10.69 1.32
N ARG A 132 7.71 -10.35 2.38
CA ARG A 132 8.21 -10.28 3.76
C ARG A 132 7.25 -10.96 4.71
N THR A 133 7.81 -11.64 5.71
CA THR A 133 7.07 -12.27 6.82
C THR A 133 6.48 -11.23 7.78
N GLY A 134 5.69 -11.66 8.76
CA GLY A 134 5.11 -10.81 9.81
C GLY A 134 3.74 -10.21 9.48
N HIS A 135 3.12 -10.60 8.36
CA HIS A 135 1.84 -10.06 7.91
C HIS A 135 0.80 -11.18 7.86
N SER A 136 -0.47 -10.93 8.18
CA SER A 136 -1.50 -11.97 8.02
C SER A 136 -1.65 -12.42 6.55
N SER A 137 -2.04 -13.69 6.37
CA SER A 137 -2.20 -14.35 5.07
C SER A 137 -3.57 -15.04 4.91
N GLY A 138 -3.85 -15.58 3.72
CA GLY A 138 -5.09 -16.28 3.37
C GLY A 138 -6.15 -15.38 2.75
N TYR A 139 -5.78 -14.16 2.36
CA TYR A 139 -6.69 -13.22 1.71
C TYR A 139 -6.99 -13.62 0.28
N ARG A 140 -8.11 -13.10 -0.23
CA ARG A 140 -8.60 -13.36 -1.58
C ARG A 140 -9.11 -12.09 -2.24
N GLY A 141 -9.24 -12.11 -3.55
CA GLY A 141 -9.83 -11.03 -4.35
C GLY A 141 -10.67 -11.57 -5.51
N VAL A 142 -11.53 -10.74 -6.10
CA VAL A 142 -12.45 -11.16 -7.17
C VAL A 142 -12.04 -10.56 -8.52
N ILE A 143 -11.89 -11.40 -9.55
CA ILE A 143 -11.66 -10.95 -10.93
C ILE A 143 -12.57 -11.77 -11.85
N GLY A 144 -13.40 -11.10 -12.65
CA GLY A 144 -14.33 -11.77 -13.57
C GLY A 144 -15.36 -12.65 -12.85
N GLY A 145 -15.74 -12.29 -11.62
CA GLY A 145 -16.64 -13.10 -10.77
C GLY A 145 -15.97 -14.32 -10.13
N GLN A 146 -14.69 -14.56 -10.38
CA GLN A 146 -13.92 -15.66 -9.79
C GLN A 146 -13.07 -15.18 -8.62
N VAL A 147 -12.95 -16.03 -7.60
CA VAL A 147 -12.14 -15.75 -6.40
C VAL A 147 -10.71 -16.24 -6.63
N HIS A 148 -9.73 -15.37 -6.37
CA HIS A 148 -8.31 -15.64 -6.51
C HIS A 148 -7.60 -15.53 -5.17
N GLY A 149 -6.69 -16.46 -4.88
CA GLY A 149 -5.85 -16.42 -3.70
C GLY A 149 -4.78 -15.32 -3.75
N GLN A 150 -4.19 -15.05 -2.59
CA GLN A 150 -3.16 -14.02 -2.44
C GLN A 150 -1.80 -14.41 -3.03
N LEU A 151 -1.07 -13.37 -3.42
CA LEU A 151 0.37 -13.32 -3.58
C LEU A 151 0.92 -12.27 -2.58
N PRO A 152 2.03 -12.55 -1.89
CA PRO A 152 2.79 -13.81 -1.90
C PRO A 152 1.96 -14.98 -1.31
N GLU A 153 2.18 -16.20 -1.82
CA GLU A 153 1.46 -17.41 -1.39
C GLU A 153 1.93 -17.95 -0.04
N GLN A 154 3.13 -17.54 0.39
CA GLN A 154 3.71 -17.95 1.66
C GLN A 154 2.81 -17.52 2.83
N LYS A 155 2.69 -18.43 3.80
CA LYS A 155 2.01 -18.15 5.05
C LYS A 155 2.69 -16.97 5.76
N ASP A 156 1.87 -16.11 6.33
CA ASP A 156 2.26 -14.93 7.09
C ASP A 156 3.10 -13.91 6.30
N HIS A 157 2.89 -13.83 4.97
CA HIS A 157 3.59 -12.90 4.08
C HIS A 157 2.70 -11.88 3.38
N ALA A 158 3.29 -10.71 3.12
CA ALA A 158 2.80 -9.69 2.21
C ALA A 158 3.97 -9.11 1.39
N PHE A 159 3.69 -8.40 0.31
CA PHE A 159 4.70 -7.57 -0.34
C PHE A 159 4.88 -6.29 0.49
N SER A 160 6.09 -5.94 0.91
CA SER A 160 6.31 -4.79 1.80
C SER A 160 7.65 -4.09 1.59
N THR A 161 7.66 -2.76 1.74
CA THR A 161 8.89 -1.96 1.63
C THR A 161 9.88 -2.20 2.77
N HIS A 162 9.37 -2.40 3.98
CA HIS A 162 10.17 -2.56 5.21
C HIS A 162 9.65 -3.76 6.03
N PRO A 163 10.41 -4.23 7.03
CA PRO A 163 9.90 -5.17 8.02
C PRO A 163 8.58 -4.69 8.66
N PHE A 164 7.82 -5.64 9.21
CA PHE A 164 6.54 -5.34 9.84
C PHE A 164 6.73 -4.36 11.00
N GLU A 165 7.81 -4.50 11.76
CA GLU A 165 8.12 -3.68 12.94
C GLU A 165 8.48 -2.22 12.64
N GLU A 166 8.47 -1.82 11.35
CA GLU A 166 8.79 -0.48 10.87
C GLU A 166 7.63 0.13 10.07
N ASN A 167 7.67 1.46 9.91
CA ASN A 167 6.76 2.16 9.01
C ASN A 167 6.91 1.62 7.58
N ASN A 168 5.85 1.05 7.04
CA ASN A 168 5.92 0.38 5.74
C ASN A 168 4.70 0.68 4.88
N ASN A 169 4.89 0.48 3.57
CA ASN A 169 3.78 0.21 2.68
C ASN A 169 3.79 -1.29 2.44
N HIS A 170 2.65 -1.94 2.59
CA HIS A 170 2.52 -3.34 2.25
C HIS A 170 1.23 -3.61 1.48
N GLY A 171 1.13 -4.79 0.89
CA GLY A 171 -0.10 -5.22 0.26
C GLY A 171 -0.13 -6.67 -0.17
N ARG A 172 -1.34 -7.10 -0.53
CA ARG A 172 -1.63 -8.41 -1.10
C ARG A 172 -2.13 -8.24 -2.52
N ILE A 173 -1.65 -9.09 -3.42
CA ILE A 173 -2.07 -9.12 -4.82
C ILE A 173 -2.86 -10.41 -5.06
N PHE A 174 -3.85 -10.37 -5.94
CA PHE A 174 -4.77 -11.48 -6.23
C PHE A 174 -4.78 -11.73 -7.74
N GLY A 175 -4.73 -13.00 -8.12
CA GLY A 175 -4.68 -13.43 -9.53
C GLY A 175 -3.62 -14.52 -9.75
N PRO A 176 -3.24 -14.79 -11.01
CA PRO A 176 -3.67 -14.11 -12.23
C PRO A 176 -5.00 -14.63 -12.78
N HIS A 177 -5.78 -13.76 -13.39
CA HIS A 177 -6.96 -14.11 -14.18
C HIS A 177 -6.67 -13.93 -15.67
N ARG A 178 -6.99 -14.94 -16.50
CA ARG A 178 -6.74 -14.89 -17.94
C ARG A 178 -7.78 -14.03 -18.65
N THR A 179 -7.32 -13.20 -19.58
CA THR A 179 -8.16 -12.42 -20.52
C THR A 179 -7.56 -12.49 -21.92
N ASP A 180 -8.26 -11.94 -22.91
CA ASP A 180 -7.74 -11.76 -24.27
C ASP A 180 -6.55 -10.79 -24.31
N GLY A 181 -6.51 -9.85 -23.37
CA GLY A 181 -5.44 -8.85 -23.21
C GLY A 181 -4.24 -9.32 -22.38
N GLY A 182 -4.25 -10.55 -21.85
CA GLY A 182 -3.17 -11.10 -21.03
C GLY A 182 -3.63 -11.60 -19.67
N TRP A 183 -2.81 -11.37 -18.65
CA TRP A 183 -3.08 -11.79 -17.28
C TRP A 183 -3.37 -10.57 -16.40
N VAL A 184 -4.52 -10.58 -15.72
CA VAL A 184 -4.94 -9.51 -14.82
C VAL A 184 -4.68 -9.92 -13.37
N PHE A 185 -4.14 -8.98 -12.60
CA PHE A 185 -4.07 -9.05 -11.15
C PHE A 185 -4.71 -7.81 -10.53
N ILE A 186 -5.16 -7.93 -9.30
CA ILE A 186 -5.68 -6.81 -8.51
C ILE A 186 -5.02 -6.81 -7.14
N GLY A 187 -4.90 -5.67 -6.48
CA GLY A 187 -4.24 -5.62 -5.18
C GLY A 187 -4.85 -4.63 -4.21
N ALA A 188 -4.69 -4.94 -2.93
CA ALA A 188 -4.97 -4.06 -1.82
C ALA A 188 -3.65 -3.66 -1.15
N LEU A 189 -3.32 -2.38 -1.21
CA LEU A 189 -2.15 -1.79 -0.57
C LEU A 189 -2.54 -0.81 0.52
N SER A 190 -1.84 -0.86 1.65
CA SER A 190 -1.99 0.09 2.73
C SER A 190 -0.62 0.58 3.23
N ARG A 191 -0.62 1.79 3.78
CA ARG A 191 0.50 2.33 4.52
C ARG A 191 0.18 2.28 5.99
N GLU A 192 1.15 1.80 6.74
CA GLU A 192 1.10 1.72 8.20
C GLU A 192 2.26 2.49 8.81
N ASN A 193 2.01 3.06 9.98
CA ASN A 193 3.09 3.50 10.85
C ASN A 193 3.07 2.65 12.12
N VAL A 194 4.22 2.53 12.77
CA VAL A 194 4.32 1.91 14.09
C VAL A 194 4.26 3.01 15.14
N ASP A 195 3.30 2.86 16.05
CA ASP A 195 3.19 3.68 17.24
C ASP A 195 3.89 2.99 18.42
N TYR A 196 5.12 3.44 18.70
CA TYR A 196 5.92 2.99 19.85
C TYR A 196 5.49 3.63 21.18
N GLY A 197 4.48 4.50 21.18
CA GLY A 197 3.91 5.07 22.40
C GLY A 197 3.04 4.09 23.18
N HIS A 198 2.66 2.97 22.56
CA HIS A 198 1.90 1.88 23.17
C HIS A 198 2.81 0.68 23.46
N ILE A 199 2.49 -0.09 24.52
CA ILE A 199 3.14 -1.36 24.85
C ILE A 199 2.07 -2.45 24.86
N PRO A 200 2.10 -3.42 23.93
CA PRO A 200 3.05 -3.55 22.82
C PRO A 200 2.86 -2.45 21.75
N PRO A 201 3.88 -2.14 20.93
CA PRO A 201 3.75 -1.24 19.79
C PRO A 201 2.60 -1.65 18.89
N GLN A 202 1.88 -0.66 18.36
CA GLN A 202 0.71 -0.90 17.52
C GLN A 202 0.91 -0.34 16.12
N HIS A 203 0.37 -1.05 15.13
CA HIS A 203 0.26 -0.52 13.78
C HIS A 203 -0.91 0.45 13.73
N VAL A 204 -0.67 1.62 13.15
CA VAL A 204 -1.70 2.62 12.88
C VAL A 204 -1.82 2.86 11.39
N TYR A 205 -3.06 2.91 10.93
CA TYR A 205 -3.35 3.20 9.53
C TYR A 205 -2.85 4.60 9.17
N SER A 206 -2.23 4.71 8.00
CA SER A 206 -1.74 5.97 7.47
C SER A 206 -2.44 6.34 6.16
N SER A 207 -2.34 5.51 5.11
CA SER A 207 -2.92 5.85 3.81
C SER A 207 -2.94 4.69 2.80
N PHE A 208 -4.10 4.43 2.20
CA PHE A 208 -4.20 3.60 0.99
C PHE A 208 -3.66 4.30 -0.26
N ASN A 209 -4.00 5.58 -0.45
CA ASN A 209 -3.61 6.35 -1.64
C ASN A 209 -2.09 6.47 -1.76
N ARG A 210 -1.41 6.78 -0.65
CA ARG A 210 0.03 6.93 -0.65
C ARG A 210 0.74 5.62 -0.96
N ALA A 211 0.29 4.50 -0.38
CA ALA A 211 0.86 3.19 -0.68
C ALA A 211 0.69 2.81 -2.17
N ARG A 212 -0.51 3.03 -2.73
CA ARG A 212 -0.80 2.85 -4.16
C ARG A 212 0.13 3.69 -5.05
N ASP A 213 0.22 4.99 -4.78
CA ASP A 213 0.95 5.92 -5.64
C ASP A 213 2.47 5.70 -5.56
N GLU A 214 2.99 5.41 -4.36
CA GLU A 214 4.41 5.08 -4.18
C GLU A 214 4.76 3.73 -4.84
N LEU A 215 3.87 2.72 -4.81
CA LEU A 215 4.07 1.49 -5.57
C LEU A 215 4.06 1.76 -7.08
N ALA A 216 3.08 2.49 -7.60
CA ALA A 216 2.96 2.75 -9.03
C ALA A 216 4.19 3.48 -9.57
N ALA A 217 4.67 4.51 -8.85
CA ALA A 217 5.90 5.22 -9.20
C ALA A 217 7.14 4.32 -9.15
N ALA A 218 7.23 3.45 -8.15
CA ALA A 218 8.33 2.50 -8.01
C ALA A 218 8.38 1.46 -9.15
N LEU A 219 7.22 0.93 -9.54
CA LEU A 219 7.09 -0.01 -10.66
C LEU A 219 7.49 0.65 -11.98
N GLU A 220 7.01 1.86 -12.23
CA GLU A 220 7.34 2.64 -13.43
C GLU A 220 8.85 2.91 -13.54
N ALA A 221 9.49 3.24 -12.42
CA ALA A 221 10.92 3.56 -12.38
C ALA A 221 11.85 2.33 -12.44
N ARG A 222 11.43 1.19 -11.86
CA ARG A 222 12.33 0.06 -11.59
C ARG A 222 11.88 -1.27 -12.19
N SER A 223 10.82 -1.28 -12.99
CA SER A 223 10.31 -2.51 -13.56
C SER A 223 9.80 -2.31 -15.00
N VAL A 224 9.29 -3.40 -15.51
CA VAL A 224 8.63 -3.54 -16.80
C VAL A 224 7.20 -2.98 -16.84
N TYR A 225 6.60 -2.70 -15.69
CA TYR A 225 5.24 -2.18 -15.59
C TYR A 225 5.21 -0.66 -15.76
N GLN A 226 4.20 -0.16 -16.47
CA GLN A 226 4.02 1.27 -16.73
C GLN A 226 2.63 1.72 -16.28
N ARG A 227 2.54 2.86 -15.59
CA ARG A 227 1.24 3.41 -15.20
C ARG A 227 0.54 3.99 -16.42
N THR A 228 -0.73 3.67 -16.60
CA THR A 228 -1.45 4.01 -17.84
C THR A 228 -2.71 4.83 -17.62
N GLN A 229 -3.44 4.56 -16.56
CA GLN A 229 -4.63 5.32 -16.22
C GLN A 229 -4.96 5.20 -14.74
N THR A 230 -5.87 6.07 -14.32
CA THR A 230 -6.53 5.97 -13.03
C THR A 230 -8.02 5.75 -13.23
N VAL A 231 -8.59 4.70 -12.63
CA VAL A 231 -10.01 4.35 -12.79
C VAL A 231 -10.77 4.42 -11.45
N PRO A 232 -12.06 4.74 -11.42
CA PRO A 232 -12.87 4.62 -10.22
C PRO A 232 -13.38 3.16 -10.06
N LEU A 233 -13.26 2.59 -8.86
CA LEU A 233 -13.88 1.28 -8.52
C LEU A 233 -15.17 1.42 -7.70
N GLY A 234 -15.68 2.65 -7.52
CA GLY A 234 -16.94 2.88 -6.81
C GLY A 234 -16.93 2.48 -5.33
N THR A 235 -15.76 2.19 -4.76
CA THR A 235 -15.58 1.96 -3.32
C THR A 235 -15.87 3.27 -2.59
N PRO A 236 -16.79 3.30 -1.62
CA PRO A 236 -17.08 4.51 -0.85
C PRO A 236 -15.77 5.01 -0.22
N ALA A 237 -15.47 6.29 -0.44
CA ALA A 237 -14.24 6.87 0.05
C ALA A 237 -14.18 6.74 1.58
N VAL A 238 -13.14 6.09 2.09
CA VAL A 238 -12.81 6.24 3.49
C VAL A 238 -12.28 7.65 3.65
N ARG A 239 -13.04 8.50 4.35
CA ARG A 239 -12.58 9.81 4.79
C ARG A 239 -11.40 9.65 5.75
N THR A 240 -10.20 9.73 5.22
CA THR A 240 -8.99 9.85 6.05
C THR A 240 -8.73 11.33 6.25
N ARG A 241 -9.14 11.89 7.40
CA ARG A 241 -8.47 13.12 7.84
C ARG A 241 -7.01 12.77 8.06
N PRO A 242 -6.04 13.57 7.60
CA PRO A 242 -4.68 13.45 8.09
C PRO A 242 -4.74 13.50 9.61
N ILE A 243 -4.14 12.52 10.28
CA ILE A 243 -3.87 12.64 11.72
C ILE A 243 -2.88 13.81 11.81
N GLN A 244 -3.39 15.01 12.08
CA GLN A 244 -2.57 16.14 12.44
C GLN A 244 -1.85 15.74 13.72
N ARG A 245 -0.51 15.65 13.67
CA ARG A 245 0.28 15.61 14.90
C ARG A 245 -0.17 16.79 15.77
N PRO A 246 -0.37 16.60 17.08
CA PRO A 246 -0.54 17.73 17.97
C PRO A 246 0.70 18.61 17.82
N THR A 247 0.54 19.76 17.17
CA THR A 247 1.51 20.84 17.24
C THR A 247 1.50 21.29 18.69
N THR A 248 2.53 20.90 19.46
CA THR A 248 2.85 21.55 20.72
C THR A 248 3.28 22.97 20.41
N THR A 249 2.31 23.87 20.26
CA THR A 249 2.55 25.31 20.30
C THR A 249 2.78 25.65 21.77
N ALA A 250 4.04 25.62 22.19
CA ALA A 250 4.45 26.23 23.45
C ALA A 250 4.10 27.72 23.38
N THR A 251 3.19 28.16 24.25
CA THR A 251 2.92 29.57 24.49
C THR A 251 4.13 30.16 25.22
N PRO A 252 4.83 31.18 24.68
CA PRO A 252 5.81 31.90 25.46
C PRO A 252 5.06 32.78 26.47
N SER A 253 5.19 32.44 27.75
CA SER A 253 4.71 33.27 28.85
C SER A 253 5.59 34.51 28.93
N SER A 254 4.98 35.67 28.72
CA SER A 254 5.60 36.98 28.88
C SER A 254 5.76 37.33 30.36
N CYS A 255 7.00 37.54 30.80
CA CYS A 255 7.33 38.43 31.91
C CYS A 255 8.43 39.37 31.41
N GLY A 256 8.10 40.66 31.30
CA GLY A 256 9.03 41.70 30.92
C GLY A 256 9.84 42.23 32.10
N LEU A 257 10.99 42.83 31.80
CA LEU A 257 11.47 44.14 32.28
C LEU A 257 12.94 44.32 31.86
N GLY A 258 13.27 45.50 31.34
CA GLY A 258 14.66 45.97 31.27
C GLY A 258 15.06 46.62 29.94
N GLU A 259 14.75 47.91 29.80
CA GLU A 259 15.33 48.81 28.80
C GLU A 259 16.87 48.86 28.88
N HIS A 260 17.57 48.90 27.74
CA HIS A 260 18.74 49.77 27.60
C HIS A 260 19.15 50.08 26.14
N ARG A 261 18.92 51.35 25.76
CA ARG A 261 19.72 52.27 24.91
C ARG A 261 20.53 51.72 23.71
N GLN A 262 20.13 52.17 22.51
CA GLN A 262 21.02 52.54 21.37
C GLN A 262 21.80 53.85 21.70
N PRO A 263 22.82 54.35 20.93
CA PRO A 263 23.12 54.17 19.47
C PRO A 263 24.68 54.16 19.18
N PRO A 264 25.27 54.60 18.03
CA PRO A 264 24.77 54.89 16.67
C PRO A 264 25.59 54.31 15.47
N THR A 265 24.92 54.32 14.31
CA THR A 265 25.33 54.46 12.88
C THR A 265 26.80 54.38 12.42
N GLY A 266 27.03 53.69 11.29
CA GLY A 266 28.20 53.91 10.42
C GLY A 266 28.19 53.15 9.08
N GLN A 267 27.87 53.89 8.00
CA GLN A 267 28.39 53.84 6.62
C GLN A 267 28.33 52.54 5.74
N SER A 268 27.59 52.69 4.63
CA SER A 268 27.80 52.08 3.29
C SER A 268 28.96 52.79 2.54
N PRO A 269 29.32 52.51 1.26
CA PRO A 269 29.10 51.37 0.34
C PRO A 269 30.38 50.97 -0.48
N GLY A 270 30.31 49.91 -1.31
CA GLY A 270 31.33 49.64 -2.35
C GLY A 270 31.02 48.35 -3.13
N ARG A 271 30.31 48.37 -4.27
CA ARG A 271 30.68 48.74 -5.66
C ARG A 271 31.48 47.65 -6.41
N SER A 272 30.87 47.27 -7.55
CA SER A 272 31.48 46.90 -8.85
C SER A 272 31.86 45.43 -9.16
N ARG A 273 31.13 44.94 -10.18
CA ARG A 273 31.60 44.34 -11.46
C ARG A 273 32.13 42.90 -11.43
N ASN A 274 32.09 42.12 -12.51
CA ASN A 274 31.35 42.00 -13.79
C ASN A 274 32.08 40.85 -14.53
N VAL A 275 31.39 40.10 -15.42
CA VAL A 275 31.92 39.22 -16.51
C VAL A 275 32.78 38.01 -16.06
N SER A 276 32.54 36.76 -16.45
CA SER A 276 32.62 36.29 -17.83
C SER A 276 32.02 34.90 -18.09
N ARG A 277 31.54 34.79 -19.32
CA ARG A 277 30.95 33.68 -20.07
C ARG A 277 32.05 32.73 -20.58
N ALA A 278 31.82 31.42 -20.52
CA ALA A 278 32.40 30.47 -21.47
C ALA A 278 31.57 29.17 -21.51
N THR A 279 31.06 28.85 -22.70
CA THR A 279 30.57 27.54 -23.16
C THR A 279 31.29 27.30 -24.50
N PRO A 280 31.14 26.15 -25.17
CA PRO A 280 31.47 24.75 -24.84
C PRO A 280 32.62 24.24 -25.76
N MET A 281 32.98 22.94 -25.72
CA MET A 281 33.16 22.08 -26.91
C MET A 281 33.65 20.64 -26.56
N PRO A 282 33.47 19.67 -27.47
CA PRO A 282 33.33 18.23 -27.22
C PRO A 282 34.54 17.41 -27.71
N LYS A 283 34.40 16.07 -27.66
CA LYS A 283 35.06 14.96 -28.43
C LYS A 283 35.10 13.73 -27.50
N ASN A 284 35.05 12.47 -27.93
CA ASN A 284 35.10 11.88 -29.26
C ASN A 284 34.52 10.45 -29.21
N THR A 285 34.02 10.06 -30.36
CA THR A 285 33.70 8.73 -30.87
C THR A 285 34.85 7.72 -30.71
N ALA A 286 34.53 6.44 -30.48
CA ALA A 286 35.20 5.31 -31.14
C ALA A 286 34.32 4.04 -31.06
N ALA A 287 34.11 3.45 -32.23
CA ALA A 287 33.43 2.19 -32.46
C ALA A 287 34.38 1.00 -32.24
N THR A 288 33.83 -0.18 -31.97
CA THR A 288 34.43 -1.44 -32.43
C THR A 288 33.34 -2.46 -32.70
N ALA A 289 33.23 -2.86 -33.96
CA ALA A 289 32.52 -4.04 -34.41
C ALA A 289 33.48 -5.24 -34.39
N ALA A 290 32.99 -6.42 -34.03
CA ALA A 290 33.61 -7.68 -34.40
C ALA A 290 32.54 -8.78 -34.47
N LYS A 291 32.41 -9.31 -35.71
CA LYS A 291 31.95 -10.63 -36.15
C LYS A 291 30.78 -11.31 -35.44
#